data_AF-A0A382RQZ8-F1
#
_entry.id   AF-A0A382RQZ8-F1
#
_cell.length_a   1.000
_cell.length_b   1.000
_cell.length_c   1.000
_cell.angle_alpha   90.00
_cell.angle_beta   90.00
_cell.angle_gamma   90.00
#
_symmetry.space_group_name_H-M   'P 1'
#
loop_
_entity.id
_entity.type
_entity.pdbx_description
1 polymer ?
#
loop_
_entity_poly.entity_id
_entity_poly.type
_entity_poly.pdbx_seq_one_letter_code
_entity_poly.pdbx_strand_id
1 'polypeptide(L)'
;MILGLSHVHTDFSHDGDIGLQQLSEIAIRYGVSFVLLSEHADQGMNNEIFTKLTEASNYWSSDNLKIIPGLEFVTDEGFHILGFGVNRFFVASDFKSTVDTIRLYGGFSVLAHPVQYAFEHNPVLDCVDAVEVQNSLYDGVIAPRWKAYKLYNSIKKNNRSCSIVAGPDLHKKQD
;
A
#
# COMPACT_ATOMS: atom_id res chain seq x y z
N MET A 1 19.77 -7.92 -6.69
CA MET A 1 18.30 -8.08 -6.54
C MET A 1 17.84 -6.99 -5.60
N ILE A 2 16.76 -6.28 -5.92
CA ILE A 2 16.16 -5.28 -5.02
C ILE A 2 14.99 -5.98 -4.33
N LEU A 3 14.97 -5.99 -3.00
CA LEU A 3 13.90 -6.58 -2.21
C LEU A 3 13.04 -5.47 -1.60
N GLY A 4 11.73 -5.54 -1.79
CA GLY A 4 10.76 -4.58 -1.25
C GLY A 4 9.84 -5.21 -0.23
N LEU A 5 9.42 -4.42 0.75
CA LEU A 5 8.31 -4.73 1.65
C LEU A 5 7.20 -3.70 1.40
N SER A 6 5.98 -4.12 1.11
CA SER A 6 4.86 -3.22 0.82
C SER A 6 3.64 -3.55 1.66
N HIS A 7 2.74 -2.59 1.87
CA HIS A 7 1.53 -2.77 2.69
C HIS A 7 1.92 -2.98 4.16
N VAL A 8 2.37 -1.89 4.77
CA VAL A 8 2.91 -1.85 6.13
C VAL A 8 2.30 -0.65 6.85
N HIS A 9 1.73 -0.92 8.01
CA HIS A 9 1.15 0.06 8.92
C HIS A 9 2.08 0.22 10.11
N THR A 10 2.21 1.44 10.59
CA THR A 10 3.07 1.80 11.72
C THR A 10 2.24 2.40 12.85
N ASP A 11 2.91 2.85 13.91
CA ASP A 11 2.30 3.62 14.99
C ASP A 11 1.74 4.99 14.56
N PHE A 12 1.83 5.34 13.28
CA PHE A 12 1.11 6.45 12.66
C PHE A 12 -0.34 6.13 12.29
N SER A 13 -0.70 4.85 12.19
CA SER A 13 -2.09 4.37 12.08
C SER A 13 -2.67 4.03 13.44
N HIS A 14 -4.00 4.02 13.53
CA HIS A 14 -4.73 3.73 14.77
C HIS A 14 -4.62 2.25 15.23
N ASP A 15 -4.22 1.35 14.33
CA ASP A 15 -4.17 -0.10 14.51
C ASP A 15 -2.77 -0.72 14.27
N GLY A 16 -1.77 0.13 13.98
CA GLY A 16 -0.37 -0.28 13.85
C GLY A 16 0.42 -0.09 15.15
N ASP A 17 1.29 -1.05 15.47
CA ASP A 17 2.06 -1.08 16.72
C ASP A 17 3.58 -1.01 16.49
N ILE A 18 4.05 -0.92 15.23
CA ILE A 18 5.46 -0.94 14.87
C ILE A 18 5.96 0.47 14.63
N GLY A 19 6.89 0.97 15.45
CA GLY A 19 7.55 2.25 15.22
C GLY A 19 8.56 2.20 14.07
N LEU A 20 8.75 3.32 13.37
CA LEU A 20 9.62 3.40 12.19
C LEU A 20 11.09 3.05 12.44
N GLN A 21 11.62 3.35 13.64
CA GLN A 21 12.98 2.91 14.01
C GLN A 21 13.09 1.38 13.95
N GLN A 22 12.18 0.69 14.62
CA GLN A 22 12.17 -0.76 14.69
C GLN A 22 11.96 -1.37 13.31
N LEU A 23 11.06 -0.81 12.51
CA LEU A 23 10.84 -1.23 11.12
C LEU A 23 12.12 -1.10 10.28
N SER A 24 12.84 0.02 10.42
CA SER A 24 14.13 0.25 9.74
C SER A 24 15.17 -0.81 10.13
N GLU A 25 15.33 -1.08 11.42
CA GLU A 25 16.26 -2.10 11.93
C GLU A 25 15.93 -3.51 11.41
N ILE A 26 14.65 -3.89 11.37
CA ILE A 26 14.18 -5.16 10.83
C ILE A 26 14.45 -5.24 9.33
N ALA A 27 14.06 -4.21 8.57
CA ALA A 27 14.23 -4.16 7.13
C ALA A 27 15.71 -4.31 6.73
N ILE A 28 16.61 -3.58 7.39
CA ILE A 28 18.06 -3.69 7.16
C ILE A 28 18.56 -5.11 7.48
N ARG A 29 18.13 -5.68 8.61
CA ARG A 29 18.53 -7.04 9.01
C ARG A 29 18.17 -8.09 7.97
N TYR A 30 17.04 -7.95 7.29
CA TYR A 30 16.57 -8.88 6.25
C TYR A 30 17.00 -8.49 4.83
N GLY A 31 17.82 -7.45 4.66
CA GLY A 31 18.29 -7.00 3.35
C GLY A 31 17.19 -6.38 2.47
N VAL A 32 16.12 -5.87 3.07
CA VAL A 32 15.07 -5.12 2.39
C VAL A 32 15.63 -3.77 1.95
N SER A 33 15.51 -3.47 0.66
CA SER A 33 16.01 -2.24 0.03
C SER A 33 15.01 -1.08 0.12
N PHE A 34 13.71 -1.38 0.19
CA PHE A 34 12.69 -0.36 0.41
C PHE A 34 11.47 -0.90 1.15
N VAL A 35 10.80 -0.02 1.89
CA VAL A 35 9.53 -0.28 2.57
C VAL A 35 8.48 0.72 2.07
N LEU A 36 7.30 0.26 1.68
CA LEU A 36 6.17 1.08 1.29
C LEU A 36 5.13 1.07 2.40
N LEU A 37 4.97 2.21 3.08
CA LEU A 37 3.99 2.41 4.14
C LEU A 37 2.60 2.65 3.55
N SER A 38 1.55 2.33 4.31
CA SER A 38 0.15 2.43 3.87
C SER A 38 -0.76 2.86 5.00
N GLU A 39 -0.44 3.95 5.71
CA GLU A 39 -1.20 4.35 6.89
C GLU A 39 -2.68 4.66 6.57
N HIS A 40 -3.62 4.32 7.45
CA HIS A 40 -5.04 4.54 7.22
C HIS A 40 -5.37 6.02 7.09
N ALA A 41 -5.93 6.43 5.94
CA ALA A 41 -6.26 7.82 5.66
C ALA A 41 -7.58 8.31 6.30
N ASP A 42 -8.46 7.39 6.69
CA ASP A 42 -9.84 7.65 7.12
C ASP A 42 -9.98 7.90 8.63
N GLN A 43 -9.00 7.48 9.44
CA GLN A 43 -9.07 7.57 10.90
C GLN A 43 -7.87 8.30 11.51
N GLY A 44 -8.10 9.53 11.94
CA GLY A 44 -7.12 10.34 12.68
C GLY A 44 -6.05 10.99 11.80
N MET A 45 -5.74 10.43 10.62
CA MET A 45 -4.78 10.99 9.67
C MET A 45 -5.20 12.38 9.20
N ASN A 46 -4.22 13.29 9.13
CA ASN A 46 -4.40 14.66 8.65
C ASN A 46 -3.06 15.22 8.12
N ASN A 47 -3.07 16.46 7.62
CA ASN A 47 -1.87 17.10 7.08
C ASN A 47 -0.69 17.16 8.06
N GLU A 48 -0.94 17.40 9.35
CA GLU A 48 0.12 17.49 10.36
C GLU A 48 0.76 16.11 10.59
N ILE A 49 -0.06 15.07 10.76
CA ILE A 49 0.41 13.70 10.97
C ILE A 49 1.12 13.18 9.72
N PHE A 50 0.58 13.44 8.53
CA PHE A 50 1.20 13.04 7.27
C PHE A 50 2.56 13.73 7.04
N THR A 51 2.69 15.00 7.44
CA THR A 51 3.98 15.70 7.42
C THR A 51 4.99 15.00 8.32
N LYS A 52 4.59 14.67 9.56
CA LYS A 52 5.45 13.92 10.51
C LYS A 52 5.82 12.53 9.98
N LEU A 53 4.89 11.82 9.36
CA LEU A 53 5.12 10.52 8.71
C LEU A 53 6.20 10.64 7.64
N THR A 54 6.10 11.66 6.78
CA THR A 54 7.04 11.92 5.69
C THR A 54 8.43 12.26 6.23
N GLU A 55 8.51 13.14 7.22
CA GLU A 55 9.77 13.50 7.88
C GLU A 55 10.43 12.29 8.55
N ALA A 56 9.66 11.50 9.30
CA ALA A 56 10.15 10.31 9.98
C ALA A 56 10.59 9.22 8.99
N SER A 57 9.85 9.01 7.89
CA SER A 57 10.23 8.08 6.83
C SER A 57 11.57 8.45 6.20
N ASN A 58 11.79 9.75 5.95
CA ASN A 58 13.07 10.26 5.45
C ASN A 58 14.20 10.10 6.48
N TYR A 59 13.92 10.39 7.76
CA TYR A 59 14.89 10.28 8.84
C TYR A 59 15.38 8.84 9.06
N TRP A 60 14.47 7.86 9.01
CA TRP A 60 14.78 6.44 9.21
C TRP A 60 15.20 5.71 7.93
N SER A 61 15.22 6.41 6.79
CA SER A 61 15.86 5.94 5.57
C SER A 61 17.39 6.03 5.66
N SER A 62 18.08 5.24 4.85
CA SER A 62 19.54 5.24 4.73
C SER A 62 19.96 5.08 3.26
N ASP A 63 21.25 4.84 3.02
CA ASP A 63 21.75 4.52 1.67
C ASP A 63 21.30 3.13 1.20
N ASN A 64 21.07 2.20 2.13
CA ASN A 64 20.70 0.81 1.84
C ASN A 64 19.20 0.52 2.01
N LEU A 65 18.44 1.46 2.57
CA LEU A 65 17.00 1.33 2.83
C LEU A 65 16.28 2.63 2.50
N LYS A 66 15.20 2.57 1.71
CA LYS A 66 14.26 3.69 1.55
C LYS A 66 12.91 3.35 2.16
N ILE A 67 12.46 4.15 3.12
CA ILE A 67 11.11 4.10 3.65
C ILE A 67 10.30 5.15 2.91
N ILE A 68 9.28 4.69 2.18
CA ILE A 68 8.45 5.52 1.32
C ILE A 68 7.09 5.69 2.01
N PRO A 69 6.68 6.93 2.35
CA PRO A 69 5.39 7.16 2.97
C PRO A 69 4.27 6.83 1.98
N GLY A 70 3.14 6.41 2.51
CA GLY A 70 1.94 6.12 1.73
C GLY A 70 0.73 5.99 2.63
N LEU A 71 -0.43 5.97 2.00
CA LEU A 71 -1.72 5.95 2.67
C LEU A 71 -2.58 4.82 2.10
N GLU A 72 -3.35 4.15 2.95
CA GLU A 72 -4.47 3.30 2.56
C GLU A 72 -5.77 4.12 2.60
N PHE A 73 -6.46 4.15 1.48
CA PHE A 73 -7.71 4.88 1.29
C PHE A 73 -8.87 3.92 1.17
N VAL A 74 -9.99 4.22 1.82
CA VAL A 74 -11.28 3.58 1.57
C VAL A 74 -12.12 4.51 0.68
N THR A 75 -12.53 4.04 -0.49
CA THR A 75 -13.32 4.81 -1.45
C THR A 75 -14.82 4.74 -1.13
N ASP A 76 -15.62 5.62 -1.74
CA ASP A 76 -17.08 5.63 -1.55
C ASP A 76 -17.75 4.30 -1.96
N GLU A 77 -17.17 3.60 -2.94
CA GLU A 77 -17.61 2.27 -3.37
C GLU A 77 -17.16 1.13 -2.43
N GLY A 78 -16.37 1.45 -1.40
CA GLY A 78 -15.83 0.52 -0.42
C GLY A 78 -14.54 -0.17 -0.83
N PHE A 79 -13.89 0.24 -1.93
CA PHE A 79 -12.60 -0.32 -2.32
C PHE A 79 -11.46 0.32 -1.53
N HIS A 80 -10.43 -0.48 -1.26
CA HIS A 80 -9.22 -0.02 -0.60
C HIS A 80 -8.11 0.18 -1.63
N ILE A 81 -7.47 1.35 -1.58
CA ILE A 81 -6.39 1.73 -2.49
C ILE A 81 -5.17 2.13 -1.67
N LEU A 82 -4.02 1.52 -1.95
CA LEU A 82 -2.73 1.98 -1.45
C LEU A 82 -2.19 3.07 -2.37
N GLY A 83 -1.93 4.25 -1.82
CA GLY A 83 -1.27 5.37 -2.50
C GLY A 83 0.16 5.54 -1.99
N PHE A 84 1.10 4.86 -2.62
CA PHE A 84 2.51 4.93 -2.24
C PHE A 84 3.21 6.17 -2.81
N GLY A 85 4.00 6.86 -2.00
CA GLY A 85 4.82 7.99 -2.44
C GLY A 85 4.04 9.27 -2.75
N VAL A 86 2.78 9.37 -2.33
CA VAL A 86 2.02 10.63 -2.41
C VAL A 86 2.75 11.72 -1.63
N ASN A 87 2.77 12.96 -2.16
CA ASN A 87 3.48 14.07 -1.51
C ASN A 87 2.59 14.99 -0.67
N ARG A 88 1.28 14.71 -0.61
CA ARG A 88 0.28 15.48 0.14
C ARG A 88 -0.80 14.55 0.68
N PHE A 89 -1.30 14.87 1.87
CA PHE A 89 -2.50 14.24 2.39
C PHE A 89 -3.75 14.73 1.65
N PHE A 90 -4.72 13.84 1.50
CA PHE A 90 -6.07 14.13 1.03
C PHE A 90 -7.02 13.06 1.56
N VAL A 91 -8.31 13.32 1.44
CA VAL A 91 -9.37 12.35 1.76
C VAL A 91 -9.88 11.76 0.46
N ALA A 92 -10.11 10.45 0.47
CA ALA A 92 -10.65 9.75 -0.67
C ALA A 92 -12.09 10.18 -1.00
N SER A 93 -12.49 9.88 -2.23
CA SER A 93 -13.86 10.03 -2.73
C SER A 93 -14.20 8.76 -3.53
N ASP A 94 -14.84 8.88 -4.68
CA ASP A 94 -14.94 7.78 -5.64
C ASP A 94 -13.58 7.21 -6.05
N PHE A 95 -13.60 5.96 -6.51
CA PHE A 95 -12.41 5.19 -6.85
C PHE A 95 -11.53 5.89 -7.88
N LYS A 96 -12.13 6.38 -8.96
CA LYS A 96 -11.39 6.95 -10.09
C LYS A 96 -10.72 8.26 -9.68
N SER A 97 -11.45 9.13 -8.99
CA SER A 97 -10.90 10.38 -8.47
C SER A 97 -9.77 10.14 -7.48
N THR A 98 -9.92 9.15 -6.59
CA THR A 98 -8.86 8.79 -5.62
C THR A 98 -7.58 8.35 -6.34
N VAL A 99 -7.69 7.47 -7.34
CA VAL A 99 -6.54 7.07 -8.18
C VAL A 99 -5.91 8.27 -8.92
N ASP A 100 -6.73 9.16 -9.47
CA ASP A 100 -6.24 10.34 -10.18
C ASP A 100 -5.54 11.32 -9.24
N THR A 101 -6.03 11.49 -8.01
CA THR A 101 -5.39 12.31 -6.98
C THR A 101 -4.06 11.71 -6.53
N ILE A 102 -3.98 10.38 -6.34
CA ILE A 102 -2.71 9.69 -6.06
C ILE A 102 -1.68 10.04 -7.14
N ARG A 103 -2.04 9.90 -8.43
CA ARG A 103 -1.16 10.24 -9.54
C ARG A 103 -0.80 11.71 -9.60
N LEU A 104 -1.77 12.59 -9.39
CA LEU A 104 -1.55 14.05 -9.35
C LEU A 104 -0.53 14.43 -8.27
N TYR A 105 -0.53 13.71 -7.15
CA TYR A 105 0.40 13.90 -6.04
C TYR A 105 1.67 13.05 -6.16
N GLY A 106 1.94 12.52 -7.36
CA GLY A 106 3.17 11.81 -7.71
C GLY A 106 3.25 10.37 -7.20
N GLY A 107 2.16 9.84 -6.65
CA GLY A 107 2.11 8.51 -6.07
C GLY A 107 1.80 7.39 -7.07
N PHE A 108 1.88 6.16 -6.56
CA PHE A 108 1.59 4.92 -7.25
C PHE A 108 0.40 4.22 -6.60
N SER A 109 -0.64 3.94 -7.38
CA SER A 109 -1.91 3.39 -6.89
C SER A 109 -1.96 1.86 -6.98
N VAL A 110 -2.37 1.20 -5.89
CA VAL A 110 -2.49 -0.27 -5.83
C VAL A 110 -3.85 -0.65 -5.28
N LEU A 111 -4.57 -1.53 -5.97
CA LEU A 111 -5.78 -2.17 -5.42
C LEU A 111 -5.38 -3.13 -4.28
N ALA A 112 -5.81 -2.83 -3.05
CA ALA A 112 -5.48 -3.60 -1.86
C ALA A 112 -6.36 -4.85 -1.70
N HIS A 113 -5.80 -5.88 -1.04
CA HIS A 113 -6.45 -7.13 -0.58
C HIS A 113 -7.78 -7.49 -1.28
N PRO A 114 -7.76 -7.91 -2.56
CA PRO A 114 -8.98 -8.14 -3.34
C PRO A 114 -9.93 -9.23 -2.80
N VAL A 115 -9.52 -9.95 -1.75
CA VAL A 115 -10.37 -10.86 -0.98
C VAL A 115 -11.60 -10.16 -0.42
N GLN A 116 -11.51 -8.89 -0.02
CA GLN A 116 -12.64 -8.13 0.53
C GLN A 116 -13.73 -7.89 -0.52
N TYR A 117 -13.35 -7.90 -1.80
CA TYR A 117 -14.26 -7.69 -2.95
C TYR A 117 -14.56 -8.99 -3.70
N ALA A 118 -14.33 -10.14 -3.06
CA ALA A 118 -14.52 -11.48 -3.63
C ALA A 118 -13.79 -11.71 -4.99
N PHE A 119 -12.76 -10.90 -5.27
CA PHE A 119 -12.02 -10.90 -6.55
C PHE A 119 -12.88 -10.55 -7.77
N GLU A 120 -13.99 -9.84 -7.58
CA GLU A 120 -14.86 -9.44 -8.68
C GLU A 120 -14.26 -8.28 -9.48
N HIS A 121 -14.28 -8.41 -10.80
CA HIS A 121 -13.80 -7.35 -11.68
C HIS A 121 -14.91 -6.31 -11.90
N ASN A 122 -14.67 -5.11 -11.42
CA ASN A 122 -15.41 -3.91 -11.79
C ASN A 122 -14.57 -3.07 -12.77
N PRO A 123 -15.10 -2.59 -13.91
CA PRO A 123 -14.36 -1.75 -14.86
C PRO A 123 -13.71 -0.50 -14.25
N VAL A 124 -14.24 0.03 -13.13
CA VAL A 124 -13.63 1.17 -12.43
C VAL A 124 -12.20 0.85 -11.95
N LEU A 125 -11.92 -0.42 -11.66
CA LEU A 125 -10.63 -0.91 -11.18
C LEU A 125 -9.53 -0.85 -12.26
N ASP A 126 -9.91 -0.73 -13.54
CA ASP A 126 -8.95 -0.77 -14.64
C ASP A 126 -7.96 0.40 -14.61
N CYS A 127 -8.24 1.43 -13.83
CA CYS A 127 -7.42 2.61 -13.73
C CYS A 127 -6.25 2.51 -12.74
N VAL A 128 -6.07 1.45 -11.94
CA VAL A 128 -4.95 1.35 -10.97
C VAL A 128 -3.60 1.06 -11.61
N ASP A 129 -2.50 1.43 -10.94
CA ASP A 129 -1.15 1.11 -11.44
C ASP A 129 -0.73 -0.33 -11.13
N ALA A 130 -1.24 -0.91 -10.04
CA ALA A 130 -1.05 -2.33 -9.71
C ALA A 130 -2.21 -2.96 -8.94
N VAL A 131 -2.17 -4.27 -8.83
CA VAL A 131 -3.05 -5.08 -7.98
C VAL A 131 -2.22 -5.83 -6.96
N GLU A 132 -2.64 -5.79 -5.69
CA GLU A 132 -2.11 -6.69 -4.67
C GLU A 132 -2.62 -8.10 -4.93
N VAL A 133 -1.75 -8.99 -5.43
CA VAL A 133 -2.16 -10.37 -5.75
C VAL A 133 -2.00 -11.31 -4.56
N GLN A 134 -1.15 -10.95 -3.61
CA GLN A 134 -0.95 -11.69 -2.37
C GLN A 134 -0.86 -10.72 -1.21
N ASN A 135 -1.79 -10.89 -0.29
CA ASN A 135 -1.77 -10.24 1.01
C ASN A 135 -1.61 -11.32 2.08
N SER A 136 -0.50 -11.35 2.81
CA SER A 136 -0.20 -12.48 3.71
C SER A 136 -1.17 -12.60 4.87
N LEU A 137 -1.80 -11.51 5.31
CA LEU A 137 -2.82 -11.52 6.35
C LEU A 137 -4.07 -12.30 5.92
N TYR A 138 -4.45 -12.23 4.65
CA TYR A 138 -5.66 -12.88 4.12
C TYR A 138 -5.41 -14.16 3.31
N ASP A 139 -4.29 -14.24 2.59
CA ASP A 139 -3.96 -15.32 1.66
C ASP A 139 -2.98 -16.34 2.26
N GLY A 140 -2.31 -15.98 3.36
CA GLY A 140 -1.18 -16.73 3.91
C GLY A 140 0.12 -16.51 3.15
N VAL A 141 1.16 -17.23 3.57
CA VAL A 141 2.56 -16.97 3.14
C VAL A 141 3.06 -17.86 1.99
N ILE A 142 2.28 -18.87 1.58
CA ILE A 142 2.78 -19.92 0.66
C ILE A 142 2.60 -19.53 -0.81
N ALA A 143 1.39 -19.11 -1.20
CA ALA A 143 1.11 -18.78 -2.58
C ALA A 143 -0.10 -17.83 -2.70
N PRO A 144 -0.12 -16.93 -3.70
CA PRO A 144 -1.28 -16.12 -4.01
C PRO A 144 -2.49 -16.97 -4.43
N ARG A 145 -3.70 -16.47 -4.19
CA ARG A 145 -4.92 -17.13 -4.71
C ARG A 145 -4.99 -16.98 -6.23
N TRP A 146 -5.31 -18.06 -6.94
CA TRP A 146 -5.51 -18.02 -8.40
C TRP A 146 -6.56 -16.98 -8.84
N LYS A 147 -7.55 -16.69 -7.98
CA LYS A 147 -8.56 -15.65 -8.22
C LYS A 147 -7.95 -14.25 -8.29
N ALA A 148 -6.91 -13.96 -7.51
CA ALA A 148 -6.20 -12.69 -7.55
C ALA A 148 -5.49 -12.51 -8.91
N TYR A 149 -4.86 -13.57 -9.42
CA TYR A 149 -4.31 -13.56 -10.78
C TYR A 149 -5.39 -13.43 -11.87
N LYS A 150 -6.57 -14.01 -11.68
CA LYS A 150 -7.69 -13.85 -12.62
C LYS A 150 -8.16 -12.39 -12.69
N LEU A 151 -8.31 -11.74 -11.53
CA LEU A 151 -8.65 -10.32 -11.44
C LEU A 151 -7.55 -9.44 -12.07
N TYR A 152 -6.28 -9.66 -11.71
CA TYR A 152 -5.16 -8.97 -12.32
C TYR A 152 -5.17 -9.10 -13.85
N ASN A 153 -5.38 -10.31 -14.37
CA ASN A 153 -5.43 -10.54 -15.81
C ASN A 153 -6.64 -9.90 -16.50
N SER A 154 -7.76 -9.69 -15.79
CA SER A 154 -8.90 -8.97 -16.36
C SER A 154 -8.62 -7.47 -16.45
N ILE A 155 -8.06 -6.88 -15.40
CA ILE A 155 -7.60 -5.49 -15.38
C ILE A 155 -6.53 -5.23 -16.45
N LYS A 156 -5.54 -6.14 -16.56
CA LYS A 156 -4.43 -6.01 -17.52
C LYS A 156 -4.88 -6.00 -18.98
N LYS A 157 -6.06 -6.55 -19.31
CA LYS A 157 -6.61 -6.48 -20.68
C LYS A 157 -6.88 -5.03 -21.10
N ASN A 158 -7.36 -4.21 -20.17
CA ASN A 158 -7.74 -2.82 -20.38
C ASN A 158 -6.65 -1.84 -19.94
N ASN A 159 -5.72 -2.27 -19.07
CA ASN A 159 -4.57 -1.48 -18.61
C ASN A 159 -3.28 -2.30 -18.69
N ARG A 160 -2.60 -2.20 -19.84
CA ARG A 160 -1.40 -3.01 -20.16
C ARG A 160 -0.20 -2.73 -19.26
N SER A 161 -0.13 -1.54 -18.66
CA SER A 161 0.90 -1.13 -17.70
C SER A 161 0.67 -1.64 -16.28
N CYS A 162 -0.51 -2.21 -15.98
CA CYS A 162 -0.82 -2.69 -14.65
C CYS A 162 0.17 -3.76 -14.17
N SER A 163 0.73 -3.52 -12.99
CA SER A 163 1.73 -4.36 -12.34
C SER A 163 1.13 -5.19 -11.20
N ILE A 164 1.95 -6.04 -10.60
CA ILE A 164 1.58 -6.86 -9.44
C ILE A 164 2.35 -6.35 -8.23
N VAL A 165 1.68 -6.30 -7.08
CA VAL A 165 2.28 -6.08 -5.76
C VAL A 165 1.92 -7.26 -4.85
N ALA A 166 2.77 -7.52 -3.85
CA ALA A 166 2.51 -8.50 -2.80
C ALA A 166 3.02 -7.94 -1.47
N GLY A 167 2.18 -7.99 -0.44
CA GLY A 167 2.46 -7.42 0.87
C GLY A 167 1.99 -8.32 2.02
N PRO A 168 2.47 -8.11 3.24
CA PRO A 168 1.98 -8.84 4.40
C PRO A 168 0.80 -8.17 5.09
N ASP A 169 0.50 -6.90 4.78
CA ASP A 169 -0.50 -6.11 5.50
C ASP A 169 -0.14 -6.00 7.00
N LEU A 170 1.11 -5.60 7.22
CA LEU A 170 1.76 -5.71 8.51
C LEU A 170 1.30 -4.58 9.43
N HIS A 171 0.57 -4.95 10.48
CA HIS A 171 0.15 -4.02 11.54
C HIS A 171 0.93 -4.23 12.84
N LYS A 172 1.30 -5.49 13.12
CA LYS A 172 1.91 -5.90 14.39
C LYS A 172 3.10 -6.80 14.13
N LYS A 173 4.05 -6.76 15.06
CA LYS A 173 5.12 -7.75 15.07
C LYS A 173 4.50 -9.14 15.28
N GLN A 174 4.85 -10.08 14.42
CA GLN A 174 4.67 -11.50 14.70
C GLN A 174 5.97 -12.00 15.35
N ASP A 175 5.86 -12.56 16.56
CA ASP A 175 6.97 -13.19 17.29
C ASP A 175 7.33 -14.56 16.72
#